data_AF-A0A673GDW5-F1
#
_entry.id   AF-A0A673GDW5-F1
#
_cell.length_a   1.000
_cell.length_b   1.000
_cell.length_c   1.000
_cell.angle_alpha   90.00
_cell.angle_beta   90.00
_cell.angle_gamma   90.00
#
_symmetry.space_group_name_H-M   'P 1'
#
loop_
_entity.id
_entity.type
_entity.pdbx_description
1 polymer ?
#
loop_
_entity_poly.entity_id
_entity_poly.type
_entity_poly.pdbx_seq_one_letter_code
_entity_poly.pdbx_strand_id
1 'polypeptide(L)' 'MADKKNRKISEKQNIKKKHYDQARGRTCVNIGAAFQRWRELKEREGLESDANVALFLLDK' A
#
# COMPACT_ATOMS: atom_id res chain seq x y z
N MET A 1 -1.26 -30.46 5.60
CA MET A 1 -0.14 -29.53 5.34
C MET A 1 -0.32 -29.06 3.91
N ALA A 2 -0.63 -27.78 3.65
CA ALA A 2 -0.96 -27.34 2.29
C ALA A 2 0.33 -27.13 1.47
N ASP A 3 0.46 -27.90 0.38
CA ASP A 3 1.56 -27.78 -0.58
C ASP A 3 1.61 -26.37 -1.18
N LYS A 4 2.68 -25.63 -0.85
CA LYS A 4 2.93 -24.29 -1.39
C LYS A 4 3.40 -24.43 -2.83
N LYS A 5 2.45 -24.55 -3.77
CA LYS A 5 2.70 -24.63 -5.21
C LYS A 5 3.42 -23.36 -5.68
N ASN A 6 4.74 -23.44 -5.84
CA ASN A 6 5.57 -22.36 -6.36
C ASN A 6 5.28 -22.19 -7.85
N ARG A 7 4.27 -21.37 -8.18
CA ARG A 7 3.94 -21.06 -9.58
C ARG A 7 5.09 -20.25 -10.18
N LYS A 8 5.86 -20.85 -11.09
CA LYS A 8 6.87 -20.13 -11.88
C LYS A 8 6.15 -19.02 -12.68
N ILE A 9 6.38 -17.78 -12.28
CA ILE A 9 5.89 -16.58 -12.97
C ILE A 9 6.71 -16.43 -14.26
N SER A 10 6.05 -16.12 -15.38
CA SER A 10 6.74 -15.91 -16.66
C SER A 10 7.61 -14.64 -16.62
N GLU A 11 8.69 -14.62 -17.40
CA GLU A 11 9.61 -13.47 -17.48
C GLU A 11 8.90 -12.17 -17.86
N LYS A 12 7.92 -12.25 -18.78
CA LYS A 12 7.05 -11.13 -19.17
C LYS A 12 6.25 -10.55 -17.99
N GLN A 13 5.76 -11.40 -17.08
CA GLN A 13 5.03 -10.96 -15.90
C GLN A 13 5.97 -10.32 -14.86
N ASN A 14 7.20 -10.82 -14.71
CA ASN A 14 8.21 -10.21 -13.85
C ASN A 14 8.62 -8.82 -14.34
N ILE A 15 8.83 -8.64 -15.65
CA ILE A 15 9.16 -7.34 -16.23
C ILE A 15 8.04 -6.33 -15.98
N LYS A 16 6.77 -6.73 -16.22
CA LYS A 16 5.61 -5.89 -15.93
C LYS A 16 5.55 -5.51 -14.45
N LYS A 17 5.65 -6.48 -13.54
CA LYS A 17 5.62 -6.24 -12.10
C LYS A 17 6.74 -5.28 -11.67
N LYS A 18 7.96 -5.48 -12.17
CA LYS A 18 9.10 -4.59 -11.89
C LYS A 18 8.80 -3.16 -12.30
N HIS A 19 8.23 -2.94 -13.48
CA HIS A 19 7.86 -1.59 -13.93
C HIS A 19 6.79 -0.95 -13.05
N TYR A 20 5.76 -1.71 -12.65
CA TYR A 20 4.73 -1.24 -11.72
C TYR A 20 5.31 -0.91 -10.33
N ASP A 21 6.17 -1.76 -9.80
CA ASP A 21 6.82 -1.54 -8.51
C ASP A 21 7.76 -0.32 -8.57
N GLN A 22 8.46 -0.10 -9.69
CA GLN A 22 9.30 1.08 -9.89
C GLN A 22 8.48 2.36 -10.00
N ALA A 23 7.34 2.32 -10.68
CA ALA A 23 6.41 3.45 -10.75
C ALA A 23 5.80 3.76 -9.38
N ARG A 24 5.39 2.73 -8.63
CA ARG A 24 4.91 2.89 -7.24
C ARG A 24 5.99 3.41 -6.31
N GLY A 25 7.23 2.94 -6.42
CA GLY A 25 8.34 3.42 -5.58
C GLY A 25 8.63 4.92 -5.74
N ARG A 26 8.25 5.52 -6.87
CA ARG A 26 8.40 6.96 -7.11
C ARG A 26 7.29 7.80 -6.47
N THR A 27 6.12 7.21 -6.21
CA THR A 27 4.91 7.96 -5.81
C THR A 27 4.34 7.53 -4.47
N CYS A 28 4.65 6.32 -3.99
CA CYS A 28 4.20 5.82 -2.69
C CYS A 28 5.00 6.47 -1.56
N VAL A 29 4.29 7.07 -0.60
CA VAL A 29 4.85 7.52 0.67
C VAL A 29 4.85 6.35 1.66
N ASN A 30 6.02 6.00 2.19
CA ASN A 30 6.13 4.96 3.21
C ASN A 30 5.86 5.57 4.59
N ILE A 31 4.69 5.25 5.16
CA ILE A 31 4.24 5.79 6.45
C ILE A 31 5.04 5.21 7.63
N GLY A 32 5.58 3.98 7.49
CA GLY A 32 6.49 3.37 8.47
C GLY A 32 5.91 3.31 9.88
N ALA A 33 6.65 3.83 10.87
CA ALA A 33 6.24 3.86 12.27
C ALA A 33 4.93 4.64 12.52
N ALA A 34 4.52 5.54 11.61
CA ALA A 34 3.26 6.25 11.73
C ALA A 34 2.05 5.42 11.27
N PHE A 35 2.24 4.22 10.72
CA PHE A 35 1.14 3.41 10.17
C PHE A 35 0.10 3.02 11.22
N GLN A 36 0.55 2.74 12.45
CA GLN A 36 -0.38 2.45 13.54
C GLN A 36 -1.26 3.65 13.87
N ARG A 37 -0.65 4.84 14.05
CA ARG A 37 -1.37 6.10 14.29
C ARG A 37 -2.31 6.46 13.14
N TRP A 38 -1.92 6.15 11.92
CA TRP A 38 -2.74 6.34 10.73
C TRP A 38 -4.02 5.49 10.77
N ARG A 39 -3.92 4.21 11.14
CA ARG A 39 -5.10 3.34 11.30
C ARG A 39 -5.99 3.77 12.46
N GLU A 40 -5.39 4.09 13.59
CA GLU A 40 -6.12 4.58 14.77
C GLU A 40 -6.91 5.85 14.42
N LEU A 41 -6.29 6.78 13.68
CA LEU A 41 -6.96 7.98 13.20
C LEU A 41 -8.12 7.63 12.24
N LYS A 42 -7.88 6.73 11.28
CA LYS A 42 -8.90 6.28 10.33
C LYS A 42 -10.14 5.72 11.04
N GLU A 43 -9.92 4.84 12.03
CA GLU A 43 -10.99 4.21 12.79
C GLU A 43 -11.73 5.22 13.68
N ARG A 44 -10.99 6.08 14.39
CA ARG A 44 -11.57 7.09 15.29
C ARG A 44 -12.46 8.09 14.56
N GLU A 45 -12.05 8.53 13.37
CA GLU A 45 -12.78 9.50 12.57
C GLU A 45 -13.79 8.84 11.60
N GLY A 46 -13.88 7.50 11.58
CA GLY A 46 -14.82 6.77 10.73
C GLY A 46 -14.53 6.91 9.23
N LEU A 47 -13.26 7.07 8.84
CA LEU A 47 -12.87 7.36 7.46
C LEU A 47 -12.77 6.07 6.62
N GLU A 48 -13.39 6.07 5.45
CA GLU A 48 -13.46 4.87 4.60
C GLU A 48 -12.14 4.53 3.90
N SER A 49 -11.33 5.53 3.57
CA SER A 49 -10.11 5.36 2.79
C SER A 49 -8.92 6.10 3.39
N ASP A 50 -7.70 5.62 3.09
CA ASP A 50 -6.48 6.33 3.48
C ASP A 50 -6.36 7.69 2.77
N ALA A 51 -6.95 7.84 1.58
CA ALA A 51 -7.05 9.14 0.93
C ALA A 51 -7.87 10.13 1.77
N ASN A 52 -8.95 9.68 2.39
CA ASN A 52 -9.76 10.52 3.27
C ASN A 52 -9.00 10.91 4.54
N VAL A 53 -8.15 10.01 5.08
CA VAL A 53 -7.24 10.33 6.20
C VAL A 53 -6.23 11.40 5.79
N ALA A 54 -5.67 11.30 4.58
CA ALA A 54 -4.75 12.30 4.06
C ALA A 54 -5.43 13.67 3.89
N LEU A 55 -6.62 13.72 3.29
CA LEU A 55 -7.40 14.95 3.13
C LEU A 55 -7.74 15.56 4.49
N PHE A 56 -8.25 14.75 5.42
CA PHE A 56 -8.57 15.18 6.79
C PHE A 56 -7.38 15.82 7.52
N LEU A 57 -6.15 15.33 7.28
CA LEU A 57 -4.93 15.89 7.88
C LEU A 57 -4.43 17.15 7.17
N LEU A 58 -4.72 17.31 5.87
CA LEU A 58 -4.27 18.45 5.06
C LEU A 58 -5.24 19.65 5.12
N ASP A 59 -6.52 19.40 5.38
CA ASP A 59 -7.56 20.42 5.50
C ASP A 59 -7.64 21.05 6.90
N LYS A 60 -6.64 20.80 7.77
CA LYS A 60 -6.53 21.35 9.13
C LYS A 60 -5.39 22.35 9.30
#